data_AF-A0A1G2H306-F1
#
_entry.id   AF-A0A1G2H306-F1
#
_cell.length_a   1.000
_cell.length_b   1.000
_cell.length_c   1.000
_cell.angle_alpha   90.00
_cell.angle_beta   90.00
_cell.angle_gamma   90.00
#
_symmetry.space_group_name_H-M   'P 1'
#
loop_
_entity.id
_entity.type
_entity.pdbx_description
1 polymer ?
#
loop_
_entity_poly.entity_id
_entity_poly.type
_entity_poly.pdbx_seq_one_letter_code
_entity_poly.pdbx_strand_id
1 'polypeptide(L)'
;MENIHNDFEKLEIPLMAKLVIAYKSAHKNINSFPKHERYALGEKIEKTILEAVEFIVHANSSSKFEKERILVRINGKIEILKILYRIALNCGIIEQRKYLEEQKALQECGRMAQGWIKYARNLK
;
A
#
# COMPACT_ATOMS: atom_id res chain seq x y z
N MET A 1 -9.79 -23.29 -3.28
CA MET A 1 -9.43 -21.91 -2.87
C MET A 1 -8.16 -22.04 -2.08
N GLU A 2 -7.00 -21.76 -2.69
CA GLU A 2 -5.71 -21.96 -2.04
C GLU A 2 -5.62 -21.09 -0.79
N ASN A 3 -5.50 -21.77 0.35
CA ASN A 3 -5.14 -21.19 1.62
C ASN A 3 -3.68 -20.75 1.49
N ILE A 4 -3.44 -19.54 0.97
CA ILE A 4 -2.12 -18.94 0.98
C ILE A 4 -1.75 -18.84 2.46
N HIS A 5 -0.87 -19.73 2.91
CA HIS A 5 -0.28 -19.68 4.24
C HIS A 5 0.11 -18.22 4.49
N ASN A 6 -0.54 -17.58 5.47
CA ASN A 6 -0.37 -16.16 5.71
C ASN A 6 0.96 -15.96 6.43
N ASP A 7 2.07 -16.16 5.71
CA ASP A 7 3.44 -16.04 6.25
C ASP A 7 3.72 -14.63 6.79
N PHE A 8 2.85 -13.66 6.46
CA PHE A 8 2.85 -12.31 7.02
C PHE A 8 2.43 -12.24 8.49
N GLU A 9 1.86 -13.31 9.07
CA GLU A 9 1.55 -13.39 10.51
C GLU A 9 2.79 -13.34 11.39
N LYS A 10 3.96 -13.68 10.84
CA LYS A 10 5.25 -13.56 11.53
C LYS A 10 5.75 -12.11 11.61
N LEU A 11 5.15 -11.19 10.86
CA LEU A 11 5.51 -9.78 10.90
C LEU A 11 4.73 -9.07 12.00
N GLU A 12 5.43 -8.32 12.85
CA GLU A 12 4.82 -7.54 13.93
C GLU A 12 3.80 -6.52 13.39
N ILE A 13 4.03 -6.03 12.16
CA ILE A 13 3.21 -5.01 11.52
C ILE A 13 2.23 -5.67 10.52
N PRO A 14 0.95 -5.89 10.88
CA PRO A 14 -0.06 -6.56 10.04
C PRO A 14 -0.47 -5.75 8.79
N LEU A 15 0.04 -4.52 8.64
CA LEU A 15 -0.14 -3.69 7.44
C LEU A 15 0.37 -4.40 6.17
N MET A 16 1.35 -5.30 6.30
CA MET A 16 1.88 -6.08 5.17
C MET A 16 0.77 -6.81 4.40
N ALA A 17 -0.07 -7.56 5.10
CA ALA A 17 -1.13 -8.36 4.48
C ALA A 17 -2.09 -7.49 3.67
N LYS A 18 -2.41 -6.28 4.19
CA LYS A 18 -3.27 -5.32 3.51
C LYS A 18 -2.61 -4.71 2.27
N LEU A 19 -1.32 -4.40 2.30
CA LEU A 19 -0.60 -3.93 1.12
C LEU A 19 -0.47 -5.02 0.05
N VAL A 20 -0.30 -6.29 0.43
CA VAL A 20 -0.27 -7.40 -0.54
C VAL A 20 -1.64 -7.60 -1.18
N ILE A 21 -2.73 -7.45 -0.43
CA ILE A 21 -4.09 -7.44 -1.00
C ILE A 21 -4.26 -6.27 -1.96
N ALA A 22 -3.80 -5.06 -1.58
CA ALA A 22 -3.84 -3.89 -2.45
C ALA A 22 -3.02 -4.12 -3.73
N TYR A 23 -1.84 -4.74 -3.65
CA TYR A 23 -1.03 -5.10 -4.83
C TYR A 23 -1.77 -6.03 -5.78
N LYS A 24 -2.39 -7.11 -5.25
CA LYS A 24 -3.16 -8.05 -6.07
C LYS A 24 -4.33 -7.37 -6.78
N SER A 25 -5.02 -6.46 -6.08
CA SER A 25 -6.11 -5.67 -6.66
C SER A 25 -5.60 -4.72 -7.75
N ALA A 26 -4.53 -3.98 -7.47
CA ALA A 26 -3.88 -3.09 -8.41
C ALA A 26 -3.45 -3.81 -9.69
N HIS A 27 -2.73 -4.93 -9.54
CA HIS A 27 -2.25 -5.75 -10.66
C HIS A 27 -3.40 -6.20 -11.57
N LYS A 28 -4.51 -6.67 -10.98
CA LYS A 28 -5.71 -7.04 -11.74
C LYS A 28 -6.33 -5.85 -12.46
N ASN A 29 -6.40 -4.70 -11.80
CA ASN A 29 -7.04 -3.50 -12.35
C ASN A 29 -6.21 -2.84 -13.46
N ILE A 30 -4.89 -2.82 -13.33
CA ILE A 30 -3.96 -2.25 -14.32
C ILE A 30 -4.06 -2.97 -15.66
N ASN A 31 -4.34 -4.27 -15.68
CA ASN A 31 -4.60 -5.01 -16.92
C ASN A 31 -5.79 -4.43 -17.73
N SER A 32 -6.71 -3.71 -17.09
CA SER A 32 -7.82 -3.02 -17.77
C SER A 32 -7.49 -1.60 -18.22
N PHE A 33 -6.34 -1.04 -17.86
CA PHE A 33 -5.94 0.30 -18.27
C PHE A 33 -5.64 0.34 -19.77
N PRO A 34 -5.73 1.52 -20.42
CA PRO A 34 -5.19 1.73 -21.76
C PRO A 34 -3.70 1.35 -21.83
N LYS A 35 -3.24 0.83 -22.98
CA LYS A 35 -1.87 0.27 -23.12
C LYS A 35 -0.77 1.23 -22.65
N HIS A 36 -0.88 2.51 -23.02
CA HIS A 36 0.06 3.55 -22.59
C HIS A 36 0.10 3.69 -21.06
N GLU A 37 -1.07 3.75 -20.43
CA GLU A 37 -1.20 3.97 -18.99
C GLU A 37 -0.75 2.79 -18.13
N ARG A 38 -0.73 1.57 -18.69
CA ARG A 38 -0.17 0.40 -17.99
C ARG A 38 1.30 0.61 -17.63
N TYR A 39 2.08 1.13 -18.58
CA TYR A 39 3.52 1.36 -18.44
C TYR A 39 3.86 2.78 -17.94
N ALA A 40 2.85 3.58 -17.61
CA ALA A 40 3.03 4.90 -17.01
C ALA A 40 2.46 4.90 -15.59
N LEU A 41 1.15 5.18 -15.45
CA LEU A 41 0.51 5.27 -14.15
C LEU A 41 0.39 3.91 -13.44
N GLY A 42 0.13 2.83 -14.20
CA GLY A 42 0.03 1.47 -13.68
C GLY A 42 1.32 1.00 -13.03
N GLU A 43 2.44 1.05 -13.77
CA GLU A 43 3.77 0.73 -13.24
C GLU A 43 4.10 1.58 -12.00
N LYS A 44 3.78 2.88 -12.03
CA LYS A 44 4.01 3.75 -10.88
C LYS A 44 3.22 3.31 -9.64
N ILE A 45 1.97 2.87 -9.80
CA ILE A 45 1.15 2.34 -8.71
C ILE A 45 1.78 1.06 -8.15
N GLU A 46 2.07 0.07 -9.00
CA GLU A 46 2.66 -1.21 -8.54
C GLU A 46 3.97 -1.00 -7.82
N LYS A 47 4.88 -0.21 -8.40
CA LYS A 47 6.17 0.13 -7.78
C LYS A 47 5.98 0.82 -6.44
N THR A 48 5.04 1.76 -6.32
CA THR A 48 4.80 2.47 -5.06
C THR A 48 4.26 1.53 -3.97
N ILE A 49 3.44 0.53 -4.33
CA ILE A 49 3.00 -0.51 -3.37
C ILE A 49 4.18 -1.38 -2.94
N LEU A 50 5.02 -1.82 -3.88
CA LEU A 50 6.19 -2.64 -3.58
C LEU A 50 7.22 -1.92 -2.71
N GLU A 51 7.45 -0.62 -2.95
CA GLU A 51 8.29 0.23 -2.08
C GLU A 51 7.73 0.31 -0.65
N ALA A 52 6.41 0.39 -0.49
CA ALA A 52 5.78 0.38 0.83
C ALA A 52 5.93 -0.99 1.53
N VAL A 53 5.85 -2.08 0.77
CA VAL A 53 6.13 -3.45 1.26
C VAL A 53 7.57 -3.59 1.73
N GLU A 54 8.54 -3.13 0.93
CA GLU A 54 9.97 -3.12 1.28
C GLU A 54 10.21 -2.36 2.59
N PHE A 55 9.61 -1.17 2.74
CA PHE A 55 9.70 -0.43 4.00
C PHE A 55 9.09 -1.17 5.19
N ILE A 56 8.03 -1.96 5.03
CA ILE A 56 7.48 -2.76 6.15
C ILE A 56 8.48 -3.82 6.58
N VAL A 57 9.13 -4.50 5.63
CA VAL A 57 10.17 -5.48 5.95
C VAL A 57 11.30 -4.81 6.74
N HIS A 58 11.76 -3.65 6.28
CA HIS A 58 12.77 -2.87 7.00
C HIS A 58 12.29 -2.46 8.40
N ALA A 59 11.07 -1.95 8.53
CA ALA A 59 10.50 -1.53 9.81
C ALA A 59 10.49 -2.66 10.83
N ASN A 60 10.10 -3.87 10.42
CA ASN A 60 10.06 -5.05 11.31
C ASN A 60 11.46 -5.42 11.84
N SER A 61 12.50 -5.29 11.02
CA SER A 61 13.90 -5.58 11.41
C SER A 61 14.63 -4.40 12.08
N SER A 62 14.02 -3.21 12.08
CA SER A 62 14.69 -1.98 12.50
C SER A 62 14.66 -1.76 14.02
N SER A 63 15.65 -1.01 14.52
CA SER A 63 15.62 -0.52 15.88
C SER A 63 14.38 0.37 16.09
N LYS A 64 13.94 0.47 17.33
CA LYS A 64 12.82 1.31 17.72
C LYS A 64 12.94 2.76 17.22
N PHE A 65 14.14 3.35 17.26
CA PHE A 65 14.39 4.73 16.83
C PHE A 65 14.23 4.92 15.32
N GLU A 66 14.52 3.91 14.51
CA GLU A 66 14.34 3.93 13.06
C GLU A 66 12.91 3.55 12.66
N LYS A 67 12.25 2.67 13.43
CA LYS A 67 10.92 2.13 13.13
C LYS A 67 9.90 3.24 12.89
N GLU A 68 9.89 4.30 13.70
CA GLU A 68 8.99 5.45 13.48
C GLU A 68 9.24 6.12 12.11
N ARG A 69 10.50 6.43 11.79
CA ARG A 69 10.85 7.11 10.52
C ARG A 69 10.42 6.29 9.31
N ILE A 70 10.63 4.97 9.38
CA ILE A 70 10.23 4.06 8.30
C ILE A 70 8.70 4.01 8.18
N LEU A 71 7.97 3.94 9.30
CA LEU A 71 6.51 3.96 9.31
C LEU A 71 5.93 5.27 8.74
N VAL A 72 6.56 6.42 8.99
CA VAL A 72 6.19 7.69 8.35
C VAL A 72 6.37 7.62 6.84
N ARG A 73 7.45 6.98 6.34
CA ARG A 73 7.67 6.78 4.90
C ARG A 73 6.61 5.86 4.28
N ILE A 74 6.25 4.75 4.95
CA ILE A 74 5.16 3.85 4.53
C ILE A 74 3.86 4.65 4.40
N ASN A 75 3.51 5.46 5.40
CA ASN A 75 2.31 6.28 5.34
C ASN A 75 2.34 7.26 4.16
N GLY A 76 3.50 7.89 3.89
CA GLY A 76 3.69 8.74 2.71
C GLY A 76 3.43 8.01 1.39
N LYS A 77 3.88 6.75 1.25
CA LYS A 77 3.60 5.92 0.06
C LYS A 77 2.10 5.64 -0.08
N ILE A 78 1.40 5.36 1.01
CA ILE A 78 -0.06 5.14 1.00
C ILE A 78 -0.80 6.40 0.55
N GLU A 79 -0.40 7.58 1.02
CA GLU A 79 -1.01 8.84 0.55
C GLU A 79 -0.75 9.10 -0.94
N ILE A 80 0.48 8.80 -1.41
CA ILE A 80 0.80 8.87 -2.85
C ILE A 80 -0.11 7.94 -3.65
N LEU A 81 -0.31 6.69 -3.20
CA LEU A 81 -1.20 5.74 -3.88
C LEU A 81 -2.63 6.29 -4.00
N LYS A 82 -3.19 6.87 -2.93
CA LYS A 82 -4.53 7.48 -2.98
C LYS A 82 -4.59 8.58 -4.04
N ILE A 83 -3.54 9.39 -4.16
CA ILE A 83 -3.46 10.45 -5.17
C ILE A 83 -3.37 9.84 -6.57
N LEU A 84 -2.53 8.82 -6.80
CA LEU A 84 -2.38 8.16 -8.09
C LEU A 84 -3.70 7.54 -8.59
N TYR A 85 -4.45 6.86 -7.72
CA TYR A 85 -5.77 6.35 -8.08
C TYR A 85 -6.78 7.44 -8.38
N ARG A 86 -6.71 8.59 -7.68
CA ARG A 86 -7.57 9.75 -7.98
C ARG A 86 -7.22 10.38 -9.32
N ILE A 87 -5.92 10.44 -9.66
CA ILE A 87 -5.47 10.85 -11.00
C ILE A 87 -6.01 9.88 -12.05
N ALA A 88 -5.90 8.57 -11.82
CA ALA A 88 -6.43 7.55 -12.73
C ALA A 88 -7.93 7.75 -13.01
N LEU A 89 -8.72 8.04 -11.96
CA LEU A 89 -10.15 8.31 -12.10
C LEU A 89 -10.40 9.58 -12.92
N ASN A 90 -9.72 10.67 -12.58
CA ASN A 90 -9.90 11.97 -13.25
C ASN A 90 -9.51 11.92 -14.74
N CYS A 91 -8.55 11.07 -15.10
CA CYS A 91 -8.15 10.81 -16.48
C CYS A 91 -9.02 9.77 -17.20
N GLY A 92 -10.06 9.22 -16.54
CA GLY A 92 -10.92 8.19 -17.13
C GLY A 92 -10.24 6.82 -17.36
N ILE A 93 -9.12 6.57 -16.68
CA ILE A 93 -8.31 5.35 -16.82
C ILE A 93 -8.93 4.17 -16.05
N ILE A 94 -9.59 4.47 -14.93
CA ILE A 94 -10.24 3.49 -14.05
C ILE A 94 -11.71 3.89 -13.85
N GLU A 95 -12.59 2.89 -13.77
CA GLU A 95 -14.01 3.14 -13.46
C GLU A 95 -14.21 3.55 -12.00
N GLN A 96 -15.25 4.37 -11.76
CA GLN A 96 -15.59 4.90 -10.44
C GLN A 96 -15.70 3.80 -9.37
N ARG A 97 -16.30 2.66 -9.69
CA ARG A 97 -16.49 1.54 -8.75
C ARG A 97 -15.15 1.00 -8.25
N LYS A 98 -14.25 0.63 -9.16
CA LYS A 98 -12.90 0.13 -8.82
C LYS A 98 -12.10 1.20 -8.07
N TYR A 99 -12.18 2.45 -8.49
CA TYR A 99 -11.54 3.55 -7.75
C TYR A 99 -11.99 3.61 -6.28
N LEU A 100 -13.29 3.50 -6.01
CA LEU A 100 -13.82 3.55 -4.65
C LEU A 100 -13.37 2.35 -3.81
N GLU A 101 -13.31 1.17 -4.41
CA GLU A 101 -12.79 -0.05 -3.77
C GLU A 101 -11.31 0.14 -3.36
N GLU A 102 -10.48 0.63 -4.27
CA GLU A 102 -9.06 0.89 -4.03
C GLU A 102 -8.85 2.00 -2.98
N GLN A 103 -9.62 3.09 -3.05
CA GLN A 103 -9.58 4.15 -2.06
C GLN A 103 -9.93 3.65 -0.66
N LYS A 104 -10.98 2.83 -0.54
CA LYS A 104 -11.40 2.27 0.74
C LYS A 104 -10.29 1.41 1.35
N ALA A 105 -9.66 0.55 0.54
CA ALA A 105 -8.54 -0.28 0.97
C ALA A 105 -7.33 0.56 1.41
N LEU A 106 -6.96 1.59 0.64
CA LEU A 106 -5.83 2.47 0.97
C LEU A 106 -6.11 3.37 2.19
N GLN A 107 -7.36 3.77 2.42
CA GLN A 107 -7.75 4.48 3.64
C GLN A 107 -7.60 3.59 4.88
N GLU A 108 -7.96 2.31 4.79
CA GLU A 108 -7.69 1.34 5.86
C GLU A 108 -6.19 1.19 6.11
N CYS A 109 -5.39 1.05 5.05
CA CYS A 109 -3.93 0.99 5.15
C CYS A 109 -3.35 2.22 5.86
N GLY A 110 -3.81 3.42 5.52
CA GLY A 110 -3.35 4.68 6.14
C GLY A 110 -3.71 4.76 7.63
N ARG A 111 -4.93 4.33 8.02
CA ARG A 111 -5.32 4.25 9.44
C ARG A 111 -4.42 3.29 10.22
N MET A 112 -4.13 2.12 9.64
CA MET A 112 -3.21 1.16 10.24
C MET A 112 -1.80 1.73 10.38
N ALA A 113 -1.24 2.32 9.33
CA ALA A 113 0.08 2.95 9.36
C ALA A 113 0.17 4.02 10.46
N GLN A 114 -0.86 4.87 10.57
CA GLN A 114 -0.92 5.90 11.61
C GLN A 114 -0.97 5.32 13.03
N GLY A 115 -1.67 4.20 13.23
CA GLY A 115 -1.66 3.45 14.50
C GLY A 115 -0.28 2.96 14.87
N TRP A 116 0.46 2.40 13.91
CA TRP A 116 1.83 1.94 14.12
C TRP A 116 2.82 3.07 14.38
N ILE A 117 2.67 4.22 13.70
CA ILE A 117 3.48 5.42 13.98
C ILE A 117 3.30 5.84 15.45
N LYS A 118 2.05 5.87 15.94
CA LYS A 118 1.76 6.21 17.33
C LYS A 118 2.35 5.19 18.30
N TYR A 119 2.23 3.89 17.98
CA TYR A 119 2.85 2.83 18.77
C TYR A 119 4.37 3.00 18.86
N ALA A 120 5.04 3.20 17.71
CA ALA A 120 6.50 3.35 17.66
C ALA A 120 7.01 4.55 18.46
N ARG A 121 6.28 5.67 18.46
CA ARG A 121 6.58 6.86 19.29
C ARG A 121 6.52 6.60 20.79
N ASN A 122 5.63 5.69 21.19
CA ASN A 122 5.35 5.41 22.60
C ASN A 122 6.16 4.23 23.14
N LEU A 123 6.90 3.53 22.29
CA LEU A 123 7.87 2.54 22.76
C LEU A 123 8.82 3.28 23.74
N LYS A 124 9.14 2.68 24.89
CA LYS A 124 10.10 3.22 25.90
C LYS A 124 11.51 2.72 25.68
#